data_AF-A0A930BBA3-F1
#
_entry.id   AF-A0A930BBA3-F1
#
_cell.length_a   1.000
_cell.length_b   1.000
_cell.length_c   1.000
_cell.angle_alpha   90.00
_cell.angle_beta   90.00
_cell.angle_gamma   90.00
#
_symmetry.space_group_name_H-M   'P 1'
#
loop_
_entity.id
_entity.type
_entity.pdbx_description
1 polymer ?
#
loop_
_entity_poly.entity_id
_entity_poly.type
_entity_poly.pdbx_seq_one_letter_code
_entity_poly.pdbx_strand_id
1 'polypeptide(L)'
;MKWTVKTVTAKEYVDEKFDNYGQMETINATIDPQYIENLSCVKIKNIVHLFVRMKGAKEGLIEIASGLPESFINLEFYAPINNSNGKAVRLTINTDGKLYLSYTDEYTTSPGHESVACLVYLTND
;
A
#
# COMPACT_ATOMS: atom_id res chain seq x y z
N MET A 1 2.36 35.93 -36.87
CA MET A 1 2.55 35.11 -35.64
C MET A 1 3.46 35.90 -34.70
N LYS A 2 2.94 36.41 -33.57
CA LYS A 2 3.76 37.06 -32.54
C LYS A 2 4.13 35.99 -31.51
N TRP A 3 5.41 35.66 -31.39
CA TRP A 3 5.91 34.80 -30.33
C TRP A 3 6.19 35.64 -29.09
N THR A 4 5.54 35.30 -27.98
CA THR A 4 5.81 35.93 -26.68
C THR A 4 6.85 35.07 -25.98
N VAL A 5 8.09 35.57 -25.88
CA VAL A 5 9.15 34.90 -25.12
C VAL A 5 8.94 35.24 -23.65
N LYS A 6 8.59 34.25 -22.84
CA LYS A 6 8.53 34.39 -21.38
C LYS A 6 9.87 33.95 -20.80
N THR A 7 10.59 34.87 -20.15
CA THR A 7 11.81 34.54 -19.42
C THR A 7 11.42 33.90 -18.10
N VAL A 8 11.57 32.58 -17.98
CA VAL A 8 11.37 31.86 -16.71
C VAL A 8 12.56 32.15 -15.80
N THR A 9 12.28 32.58 -14.57
CA THR A 9 13.32 32.73 -13.55
C THR A 9 13.80 31.36 -13.07
N ALA A 10 15.04 31.28 -12.56
CA ALA A 10 15.57 30.04 -12.01
C ALA A 10 14.68 29.47 -10.88
N LYS A 11 14.01 30.35 -10.11
CA LYS A 11 13.04 29.94 -9.08
C LYS A 11 11.81 29.29 -9.71
N GLU A 12 11.16 29.92 -10.70
CA GLU A 12 9.99 29.33 -11.36
C GLU A 12 10.32 27.99 -12.04
N TYR A 13 11.51 27.88 -12.65
CA TYR A 13 11.97 26.61 -13.23
C TYR A 13 12.15 25.53 -12.16
N VAL A 14 12.69 25.88 -10.99
CA VAL A 14 12.90 24.97 -9.88
C VAL A 14 11.57 24.57 -9.23
N ASP A 15 10.69 25.54 -8.97
CA ASP A 15 9.36 25.33 -8.41
C ASP A 15 8.51 24.43 -9.33
N GLU A 16 8.51 24.66 -10.65
CA GLU A 16 7.84 23.80 -11.64
C GLU A 16 8.38 22.36 -11.63
N LYS A 17 9.70 22.20 -11.41
CA LYS A 17 10.30 20.87 -11.29
C LYS A 17 9.91 20.18 -9.98
N PHE A 18 9.77 20.92 -8.88
CA PHE A 18 9.33 20.37 -7.60
C PHE A 18 7.84 20.05 -7.55
N ASP A 19 6.98 20.89 -8.13
CA ASP A 19 5.55 20.59 -8.33
C ASP A 19 5.35 19.31 -9.14
N ASN A 20 6.27 19.04 -10.07
CA ASN A 20 6.28 17.82 -10.86
C ASN A 20 6.63 16.53 -10.08
N TYR A 21 7.10 16.59 -8.83
CA TYR A 21 7.34 15.35 -8.04
C TYR A 21 6.08 14.82 -7.36
N GLY A 22 4.97 15.57 -7.37
CA GLY A 22 3.73 15.20 -6.69
C GLY A 22 3.82 15.41 -5.18
N GLN A 23 2.73 15.89 -4.58
CA GLN A 23 2.63 15.96 -3.12
C GLN A 23 2.38 14.55 -2.57
N MET A 24 2.96 14.26 -1.40
CA MET A 24 2.73 13.00 -0.70
C MET A 24 1.40 13.08 0.03
N GLU A 25 0.55 12.09 -0.22
CA GLU A 25 -0.76 11.95 0.39
C GLU A 25 -0.76 10.73 1.31
N THR A 26 -1.09 10.94 2.58
CA THR A 26 -1.34 9.84 3.52
C THR A 26 -2.77 9.35 3.33
N ILE A 27 -2.94 8.05 3.09
CA ILE A 27 -4.26 7.44 2.89
C ILE A 27 -4.74 6.80 4.18
N ASN A 28 -5.91 7.24 4.65
CA ASN A 28 -6.57 6.68 5.82
C ASN A 28 -7.50 5.54 5.40
N ALA A 29 -6.97 4.32 5.35
CA ALA A 29 -7.79 3.13 5.11
C ALA A 29 -8.57 2.73 6.37
N THR A 30 -9.76 2.16 6.17
CA THR A 30 -10.47 1.46 7.25
C THR A 30 -9.88 0.08 7.39
N ILE A 31 -9.52 -0.32 8.60
CA ILE A 31 -8.89 -1.62 8.90
C ILE A 31 -9.76 -2.47 9.81
N ASP A 32 -9.66 -3.79 9.67
CA ASP A 32 -10.15 -4.72 10.68
C ASP A 32 -9.05 -4.96 11.73
N PRO A 33 -9.22 -4.47 12.98
CA PRO A 33 -8.22 -4.55 14.04
C PRO A 33 -8.06 -5.97 14.63
N GLN A 34 -8.86 -6.95 14.17
CA GLN A 34 -8.64 -8.36 14.48
C GLN A 34 -7.43 -8.91 13.71
N TYR A 35 -7.24 -8.46 12.47
CA TYR A 35 -6.22 -9.00 11.57
C TYR A 35 -5.04 -8.06 11.35
N ILE A 36 -5.24 -6.74 11.46
CA ILE A 36 -4.19 -5.73 11.24
C ILE A 36 -3.78 -5.10 12.57
N GLU A 37 -2.47 -5.10 12.83
CA GLU A 37 -1.87 -4.37 13.96
C GLU A 37 -1.55 -2.93 13.56
N ASN A 38 -0.98 -2.76 12.36
CA ASN A 38 -0.66 -1.45 11.82
C ASN A 38 -0.73 -1.48 10.29
N LEU A 39 -1.30 -0.43 9.69
CA LEU A 39 -1.30 -0.20 8.25
C LEU A 39 -0.89 1.25 7.97
N SER A 40 0.09 1.42 7.10
CA SER A 40 0.51 2.73 6.57
C SER A 40 0.43 2.70 5.07
N CYS A 41 -0.27 3.68 4.51
CA CYS A 41 -0.45 3.81 3.07
C CYS A 41 -0.14 5.25 2.68
N VAL A 42 0.82 5.43 1.79
CA VAL A 42 1.17 6.73 1.23
C VAL A 42 1.14 6.67 -0.28
N LYS A 43 0.71 7.76 -0.90
CA LYS A 43 0.58 7.89 -2.35
C LYS A 43 1.35 9.12 -2.82
N ILE A 44 2.08 8.97 -3.92
CA ILE A 44 2.71 10.08 -4.66
C ILE A 44 2.35 9.86 -6.12
N LYS A 45 1.51 10.74 -6.68
CA LYS A 45 0.92 10.54 -8.01
C LYS A 45 0.30 9.14 -8.12
N ASN A 46 0.64 8.39 -9.16
CA ASN A 46 0.15 7.06 -9.43
C ASN A 46 0.90 5.94 -8.69
N ILE A 47 1.81 6.26 -7.75
CA ILE A 47 2.60 5.29 -7.01
C ILE A 47 2.11 5.24 -5.57
N VAL A 48 1.74 4.05 -5.12
CA VAL A 48 1.32 3.79 -3.74
C VAL A 48 2.34 2.90 -3.06
N HIS A 49 2.73 3.28 -1.85
CA HIS A 49 3.53 2.47 -0.95
C HIS A 49 2.68 2.06 0.24
N LEU A 50 2.48 0.74 0.37
CA LEU A 50 1.67 0.12 1.41
C LEU A 50 2.55 -0.72 2.33
N PHE A 51 2.45 -0.46 3.61
CA PHE A 51 3.02 -1.25 4.68
C PHE A 51 1.90 -1.84 5.52
N VAL A 52 1.94 -3.15 5.76
CA VAL A 52 0.98 -3.86 6.61
C VAL A 52 1.71 -4.73 7.61
N ARG A 53 1.37 -4.58 8.88
CA ARG A 53 1.75 -5.49 9.97
C ARG A 53 0.53 -6.29 10.40
N MET A 54 0.65 -7.60 10.31
CA MET A 54 -0.40 -8.53 10.66
C MET A 54 -0.47 -8.72 12.18
N LYS A 55 -1.69 -8.70 12.72
CA LYS A 55 -2.00 -9.12 14.09
C LYS A 55 -2.43 -10.58 14.14
N GLY A 56 -3.11 -11.05 13.10
CA GLY A 56 -3.58 -12.43 13.01
C GLY A 56 -4.15 -12.77 11.64
N ALA A 57 -4.46 -14.04 11.46
CA ALA A 57 -5.11 -14.61 10.29
C ALA A 57 -5.99 -15.79 10.73
N LYS A 58 -7.01 -16.11 9.94
CA LYS A 58 -7.83 -17.32 10.10
C LYS A 58 -8.00 -17.98 8.74
N GLU A 59 -8.51 -19.21 8.76
CA GLU A 59 -8.79 -19.94 7.54
C GLU A 59 -9.79 -19.21 6.62
N GLY A 60 -9.49 -19.18 5.32
CA GLY A 60 -10.37 -18.65 4.28
C GLY A 60 -9.88 -17.35 3.66
N LEU A 61 -10.76 -16.69 2.91
CA LEU A 61 -10.54 -15.39 2.27
C LEU A 61 -11.40 -14.34 2.98
N ILE A 62 -10.78 -13.30 3.53
CA ILE A 62 -11.45 -12.27 4.32
C ILE A 62 -10.99 -10.89 3.89
N GLU A 63 -11.91 -9.93 3.78
CA GLU A 63 -11.59 -8.50 3.63
C GLU A 63 -11.06 -7.97 4.97
N ILE A 64 -9.87 -7.37 4.97
CA ILE A 64 -9.20 -6.88 6.19
C ILE A 64 -8.91 -5.37 6.17
N ALA A 65 -9.00 -4.73 5.00
CA ALA A 65 -9.01 -3.28 4.90
C ALA A 65 -9.75 -2.79 3.65
N SER A 66 -10.23 -1.55 3.69
CA SER A 66 -10.92 -0.88 2.57
C SER A 66 -10.56 0.61 2.50
N GLY A 67 -10.75 1.21 1.33
CA GLY A 67 -10.44 2.63 1.10
C GLY A 67 -8.96 2.88 0.77
N LEU A 68 -8.27 1.84 0.30
CA LEU A 68 -6.96 1.98 -0.34
C LEU A 68 -7.15 2.53 -1.76
N PRO A 69 -6.13 3.19 -2.35
CA PRO A 69 -6.18 3.56 -3.76
C PRO A 69 -6.38 2.33 -4.65
N GLU A 70 -7.23 2.46 -5.67
CA GLU A 70 -7.52 1.37 -6.59
C GLU A 70 -6.27 1.00 -7.39
N SER A 71 -5.82 -0.24 -7.21
CA SER A 71 -4.69 -0.78 -7.95
C SER A 71 -5.01 -0.88 -9.45
N PHE A 72 -3.98 -0.72 -10.29
CA PHE A 72 -4.10 -0.87 -11.74
C PHE A 72 -4.50 -2.29 -12.17
N ILE A 73 -4.10 -3.29 -11.38
CA ILE A 73 -4.38 -4.72 -11.56
C ILE A 73 -4.58 -5.38 -10.20
N ASN A 74 -5.25 -6.52 -10.15
CA ASN A 74 -5.26 -7.34 -8.93
C ASN A 74 -3.83 -7.81 -8.62
N LEU A 75 -3.38 -7.59 -7.39
CA LEU A 75 -2.04 -7.91 -6.92
C LEU A 75 -2.10 -8.92 -5.80
N GLU A 76 -1.38 -10.03 -5.95
CA GLU A 76 -1.16 -11.02 -4.90
C GLU A 76 0.28 -10.90 -4.38
N PHE A 77 0.44 -10.87 -3.05
CA PHE A 77 1.75 -10.81 -2.40
C PHE A 77 1.71 -11.56 -1.07
N TYR A 78 2.90 -11.84 -0.52
CA TYR A 78 3.05 -12.71 0.65
C TYR A 78 3.71 -11.96 1.80
N ALA A 79 3.12 -12.05 2.99
CA ALA A 79 3.72 -11.62 4.24
C ALA A 79 4.30 -12.84 4.95
N PRO A 80 5.64 -13.05 4.93
CA PRO A 80 6.24 -14.18 5.63
C PRO A 80 5.96 -14.08 7.14
N ILE A 81 5.85 -15.23 7.81
CA ILE A 81 5.72 -15.31 9.27
C ILE A 81 7.09 -15.72 9.83
N ASN A 82 7.66 -14.86 10.68
CA ASN A 82 8.97 -15.10 11.27
C ASN A 82 9.00 -16.41 12.06
N ASN A 83 10.09 -17.15 11.97
CA ASN A 83 10.31 -18.41 12.70
C ASN A 83 9.17 -19.44 12.53
N SER A 84 8.51 -19.45 11.37
CA SER A 84 7.34 -20.31 11.09
C SER A 84 7.60 -21.34 9.99
N ASN A 85 8.84 -21.81 9.82
CA ASN A 85 9.22 -22.83 8.83
C ASN A 85 8.74 -22.53 7.40
N GLY A 86 8.85 -21.28 6.96
CA GLY A 86 8.47 -20.86 5.61
C GLY A 86 6.98 -20.56 5.40
N LYS A 87 6.15 -20.56 6.47
CA LYS A 87 4.76 -20.11 6.37
C LYS A 87 4.68 -18.60 6.06
N ALA A 88 3.67 -18.22 5.29
CA ALA A 88 3.37 -16.85 4.92
C ALA A 88 1.86 -16.64 4.77
N VAL A 89 1.38 -15.47 5.17
CA VAL A 89 0.02 -15.02 4.89
C VAL A 89 -0.04 -14.50 3.47
N ARG A 90 -1.04 -14.90 2.69
CA ARG A 90 -1.29 -14.34 1.36
C ARG A 90 -2.17 -13.10 1.50
N LEU A 91 -1.77 -12.03 0.86
CA LEU A 91 -2.51 -10.77 0.78
C LEU A 91 -2.86 -10.47 -0.66
N THR A 92 -4.02 -9.84 -0.87
CA THR A 92 -4.49 -9.48 -2.20
C THR A 92 -5.08 -8.08 -2.19
N ILE A 93 -4.56 -7.19 -3.04
CA ILE A 93 -5.19 -5.91 -3.34
C ILE A 93 -5.91 -6.06 -4.66
N ASN A 94 -7.21 -5.85 -4.66
CA ASN A 94 -8.00 -5.86 -5.88
C ASN A 94 -8.07 -4.45 -6.47
N THR A 95 -8.61 -4.35 -7.68
CA THR A 95 -8.93 -3.05 -8.32
C THR A 95 -10.10 -2.32 -7.65
N ASP A 96 -10.64 -2.83 -6.54
CA ASP A 96 -11.75 -2.26 -5.77
C ASP A 96 -11.28 -1.43 -4.55
N GLY A 97 -9.97 -1.24 -4.38
CA GLY A 97 -9.40 -0.49 -3.26
C GLY A 97 -9.49 -1.22 -1.91
N LYS A 98 -9.67 -2.54 -1.93
CA LYS A 98 -9.72 -3.39 -0.73
C LYS A 98 -8.53 -4.32 -0.63
N LEU A 99 -8.16 -4.64 0.61
CA LEU A 99 -7.14 -5.61 0.95
C LEU A 99 -7.81 -6.85 1.54
N TYR A 100 -7.51 -7.99 0.94
CA TYR A 100 -7.96 -9.29 1.39
C TYR A 100 -6.79 -10.09 1.94
N LEU A 101 -7.11 -10.92 2.93
CA LEU A 101 -6.23 -11.91 3.53
C LEU A 101 -6.71 -13.29 3.14
N SER A 102 -5.78 -14.15 2.75
CA SER A 102 -6.02 -15.58 2.60
C SER A 102 -4.96 -16.39 3.37
N TYR A 103 -5.42 -17.34 4.17
CA TYR A 103 -4.56 -18.25 4.90
C TYR A 103 -5.28 -19.60 5.13
N THR A 104 -4.51 -20.66 5.31
CA THR A 104 -5.04 -22.03 5.47
C THR A 104 -5.17 -22.48 6.92
N ASP A 105 -4.53 -21.77 7.85
CA ASP A 105 -4.52 -22.07 9.27
C ASP A 105 -5.01 -20.85 10.08
N GLU A 106 -4.91 -20.90 11.39
CA GLU A 106 -4.96 -19.73 12.26
C GLU A 106 -3.54 -19.21 12.56
N TYR A 107 -3.42 -17.90 12.69
CA TYR A 107 -2.19 -17.21 13.06
C TYR A 107 -2.52 -16.07 14.01
N THR A 108 -1.70 -15.90 15.05
CA THR A 108 -1.73 -14.72 15.92
C THR A 108 -0.30 -14.27 16.14
N THR A 109 -0.06 -12.97 16.03
CA THR A 109 1.26 -12.38 16.23
C THR A 109 1.74 -12.59 17.67
N SER A 110 3.01 -12.90 17.82
CA SER A 110 3.69 -13.01 19.11
C SER A 110 5.17 -12.67 18.92
N PRO A 111 5.91 -12.30 19.98
CA PRO A 111 7.31 -11.92 19.87
C PRO A 111 8.15 -13.00 19.15
N GLY A 112 8.81 -12.61 18.05
CA GLY A 112 9.58 -13.52 17.20
C GLY A 112 8.74 -14.31 16.18
N HIS A 113 7.43 -14.08 16.12
CA HIS A 113 6.49 -14.69 15.18
C HIS A 113 5.66 -13.62 14.43
N GLU A 114 6.22 -12.44 14.24
CA GLU A 114 5.57 -11.34 13.53
C GLU A 114 5.49 -11.60 12.03
N SER A 115 4.49 -10.99 11.38
CA SER A 115 4.34 -11.02 9.93
C SER A 115 4.08 -9.62 9.39
N VAL A 116 4.92 -9.21 8.44
CA VAL A 116 4.93 -7.87 7.86
C VAL A 116 5.08 -7.99 6.35
N ALA A 117 4.32 -7.19 5.62
CA ALA A 117 4.49 -7.00 4.19
C ALA A 117 4.62 -5.54 3.83
N CYS A 118 5.39 -5.31 2.77
CA CYS A 118 5.55 -4.02 2.14
C CYS A 118 5.37 -4.22 0.63
N LEU A 119 4.56 -3.37 0.01
CA LEU A 119 4.27 -3.41 -1.41
C LEU A 119 4.29 -2.00 -1.98
N VAL A 120 4.87 -1.85 -3.17
CA VAL A 120 4.69 -0.68 -4.01
C VAL A 120 3.84 -1.08 -5.21
N TYR A 121 2.79 -0.31 -5.51
CA TYR A 121 1.94 -0.57 -6.66
C TYR A 121 1.52 0.70 -7.39
N LEU A 122 1.05 0.50 -8.62
CA LEU A 122 0.58 1.57 -9.50
C LEU A 122 -0.94 1.68 -9.48
N THR A 123 -1.43 2.91 -9.58
CA THR A 123 -2.84 3.26 -9.76
C THR A 123 -3.07 3.87 -11.15
N ASN A 124 -4.34 4.01 -11.57
CA ASN A 124 -4.71 4.46 -12.92
C ASN A 124 -4.73 5.99 -13.12
N ASP A 125 -4.66 6.76 -12.03
CA ASP A 125 -4.87 8.21 -12.01
C ASP A 125 -3.60 9.06 -12.21
#